data_AF-A0A8B7Z6H0-F1
#
_entry.id   AF-A0A8B7Z6H0-F1
#
_cell.length_a   1.000
_cell.length_b   1.000
_cell.length_c   1.000
_cell.angle_alpha   90.00
_cell.angle_beta   90.00
_cell.angle_gamma   90.00
#
_symmetry.space_group_name_H-M   'P 1'
#
loop_
_entity.id
_entity.type
_entity.pdbx_description
1 polymer ?
#
loop_
_entity_poly.entity_id
_entity_poly.type
_entity_poly.pdbx_seq_one_letter_code
_entity_poly.pdbx_strand_id
1 'polypeptide(L)'
;MMALSSQGPDLRFRVKLTLFFITVGSLSPVLASFIRFKPDTEYIYAFHSSTELKSVRTLHAESKIGFVLVKKSNQSSGSQEIYLRVHSAAAASEGKQVLLHEERDFSKWFSFDINENGAIGQVFHPRDEDNHVIEAKKGLVSLLGGNLQHPPEEKVR
;
A
#
# COMPACT_ATOMS: atom_id res chain seq x y z
N MET A 1 -31.57 -48.35 -70.66
CA MET A 1 -30.52 -49.07 -69.91
C MET A 1 -29.24 -48.22 -70.01
N MET A 2 -28.80 -47.65 -68.88
CA MET A 2 -27.50 -46.95 -68.59
C MET A 2 -27.10 -45.77 -69.52
N ALA A 3 -27.25 -44.50 -69.12
CA ALA A 3 -26.44 -43.67 -68.19
C ALA A 3 -25.09 -43.17 -68.77
N LEU A 4 -24.95 -41.85 -68.92
CA LEU A 4 -23.70 -41.08 -68.70
C LEU A 4 -24.03 -39.58 -68.62
N SER A 5 -24.32 -39.14 -67.41
CA SER A 5 -24.38 -37.73 -67.01
C SER A 5 -22.96 -37.20 -66.88
N SER A 6 -22.63 -36.19 -67.67
CA SER A 6 -21.39 -35.41 -67.57
C SER A 6 -21.58 -34.30 -66.53
N GLN A 7 -20.84 -34.36 -65.43
CA GLN A 7 -20.67 -33.23 -64.51
C GLN A 7 -19.18 -33.03 -64.26
N GLY A 8 -18.62 -31.96 -64.84
CA GLY A 8 -17.31 -31.45 -64.45
C GLY A 8 -17.39 -30.75 -63.08
N PRO A 9 -16.33 -30.77 -62.27
CA PRO A 9 -16.32 -30.05 -61.01
C PRO A 9 -16.09 -28.55 -61.26
N ASP A 10 -17.13 -27.77 -61.01
CA ASP A 10 -17.11 -26.31 -60.99
C ASP A 10 -16.40 -25.84 -59.70
N LEU A 11 -15.13 -25.46 -59.82
CA LEU A 11 -14.23 -25.15 -58.71
C LEU A 11 -14.52 -23.74 -58.15
N ARG A 12 -15.62 -23.59 -57.39
CA ARG A 12 -15.92 -22.31 -56.70
C ARG A 12 -15.23 -22.26 -55.34
N PHE A 13 -14.07 -21.60 -55.33
CA PHE A 13 -13.36 -21.16 -54.13
C PHE A 13 -14.28 -20.26 -53.27
N ARG A 14 -14.90 -20.83 -52.22
CA ARG A 14 -15.52 -20.05 -51.15
C ARG A 14 -14.49 -19.81 -50.07
N VAL A 15 -13.81 -18.65 -50.13
CA VAL A 15 -12.99 -18.14 -49.04
C VAL A 15 -13.92 -17.86 -47.86
N LYS A 16 -13.89 -18.74 -46.85
CA LYS A 16 -14.53 -18.47 -45.56
C LYS A 16 -13.62 -17.52 -44.78
N LEU A 17 -13.97 -16.25 -44.77
CA LEU A 17 -13.36 -15.24 -43.90
C LEU A 17 -13.89 -15.46 -42.47
N THR A 18 -13.16 -16.22 -41.66
CA THR A 18 -13.47 -16.42 -40.25
C THR A 18 -13.01 -15.20 -39.47
N LEU A 19 -13.94 -14.32 -39.11
CA LEU A 19 -13.69 -13.14 -38.28
C LEU A 19 -13.49 -13.58 -36.82
N PHE A 20 -12.25 -13.55 -36.33
CA PHE A 20 -11.94 -13.81 -34.93
C PHE A 20 -12.17 -12.51 -34.13
N PHE A 21 -13.28 -12.41 -33.41
CA PHE A 21 -13.47 -11.35 -32.43
C PHE A 21 -12.55 -11.63 -31.24
N ILE A 22 -11.38 -11.01 -31.21
CA ILE A 22 -10.57 -10.92 -30.00
C ILE A 22 -11.30 -9.95 -29.07
N THR A 23 -12.16 -10.48 -28.20
CA THR A 23 -12.63 -9.75 -27.04
C THR A 23 -11.41 -9.45 -26.18
N VAL A 24 -10.87 -8.23 -26.30
CA VAL A 24 -9.98 -7.66 -25.30
C VAL A 24 -10.80 -7.59 -24.03
N GLY A 25 -10.69 -8.64 -23.20
CA GLY A 25 -11.21 -8.60 -21.84
C GLY A 25 -10.61 -7.37 -21.19
N SER A 26 -11.45 -6.41 -20.81
CA SER A 26 -11.06 -5.29 -19.98
C SER A 26 -10.46 -5.89 -18.71
N LEU A 27 -9.14 -5.94 -18.64
CA LEU A 27 -8.39 -6.14 -17.40
C LEU A 27 -8.65 -4.88 -16.58
N SER A 28 -9.81 -4.84 -15.92
CA SER A 28 -10.04 -3.89 -14.84
C SER A 28 -8.94 -4.17 -13.82
N PRO A 29 -8.02 -3.24 -13.53
CA PRO A 29 -7.09 -3.45 -12.44
C PRO A 29 -7.94 -3.69 -11.19
N VAL A 30 -7.81 -4.88 -10.60
CA VAL A 30 -8.35 -5.13 -9.27
C VAL A 30 -7.56 -4.21 -8.36
N LEU A 31 -8.15 -3.06 -8.01
CA LEU A 31 -7.52 -2.12 -7.09
C LEU A 31 -7.26 -2.86 -5.79
N ALA A 32 -5.99 -3.05 -5.47
CA ALA A 32 -5.56 -3.44 -4.13
C ALA A 32 -6.10 -2.38 -3.17
N SER A 33 -7.16 -2.71 -2.42
CA SER A 33 -7.73 -1.75 -1.49
C SER A 33 -6.78 -1.62 -0.32
N PHE A 34 -6.13 -0.46 -0.23
CA PHE A 34 -5.41 -0.06 0.96
C PHE A 34 -6.34 0.03 2.19
N ILE A 35 -5.77 0.09 3.40
CA ILE A 35 -6.50 0.18 4.68
C ILE A 35 -7.52 1.33 4.60
N ARG A 36 -8.81 1.00 4.69
CA ARG A 36 -9.89 1.99 4.70
C ARG A 36 -10.17 2.46 6.12
N PHE A 37 -9.61 3.60 6.48
CA PHE A 37 -9.86 4.21 7.78
C PHE A 37 -11.32 4.66 7.90
N LYS A 38 -11.98 4.24 8.97
CA LYS A 38 -13.34 4.69 9.33
C LYS A 38 -13.28 5.99 10.14
N PRO A 39 -14.27 6.89 10.00
CA PRO A 39 -14.44 8.01 10.91
C PRO A 39 -14.57 7.53 12.36
N ASP A 40 -14.17 8.39 13.30
CA ASP A 40 -14.30 8.18 14.75
C ASP A 40 -13.68 6.88 15.28
N THR A 41 -12.75 6.30 14.52
CA THR A 41 -12.04 5.07 14.86
C THR A 41 -10.54 5.33 14.87
N GLU A 42 -9.90 5.01 15.99
CA GLU A 42 -8.44 4.99 16.10
C GLU A 42 -7.92 3.57 15.90
N TYR A 43 -7.00 3.41 14.95
CA TYR A 43 -6.36 2.13 14.66
C TYR A 43 -5.01 2.10 15.36
N ILE A 44 -4.90 1.33 16.42
CA ILE A 44 -3.73 1.29 17.28
C ILE A 44 -2.82 0.12 16.89
N TYR A 45 -1.54 0.42 16.69
CA TYR A 45 -0.49 -0.54 16.34
C TYR A 45 0.63 -0.49 17.38
N ALA A 46 1.17 -1.67 17.69
CA ALA A 46 2.42 -1.81 18.43
C ALA A 46 3.53 -2.17 17.45
N PHE A 47 4.64 -1.45 17.52
CA PHE A 47 5.83 -1.66 16.71
C PHE A 47 6.99 -2.04 17.62
N HIS A 48 7.65 -3.15 17.27
CA HIS A 48 8.86 -3.62 17.92
C HIS A 48 9.91 -3.84 16.83
N SER A 49 11.08 -3.24 16.99
CA SER A 49 12.21 -3.38 16.09
C SER A 49 13.47 -3.74 16.87
N SER A 50 14.26 -4.63 16.29
CA SER A 50 15.60 -4.95 16.75
C SER A 50 16.56 -4.76 15.59
N THR A 51 17.60 -3.96 15.79
CA THR A 51 18.67 -3.73 14.82
C THR A 51 19.99 -4.14 15.42
N GLU A 52 20.63 -5.14 14.82
CA GLU A 52 21.97 -5.58 15.20
C GLU A 52 23.02 -4.87 14.35
N LEU A 53 23.85 -4.03 14.98
CA LEU A 53 25.04 -3.49 14.35
C LEU A 53 26.22 -4.38 14.72
N LYS A 54 26.65 -5.21 13.75
CA LYS A 54 27.79 -6.13 13.92
C LYS A 54 28.97 -5.41 14.56
N SER A 55 29.46 -5.98 15.67
CA SER A 55 30.61 -5.48 16.44
C SER A 55 30.44 -4.12 17.15
N VAL A 56 29.21 -3.57 17.23
CA VAL A 56 28.96 -2.30 17.91
C VAL A 56 27.93 -2.45 19.04
N ARG A 57 26.69 -2.83 18.72
CA ARG A 57 25.58 -2.98 19.68
C ARG A 57 24.31 -3.47 19.03
N THR A 58 23.40 -3.99 19.84
CA THR A 58 22.00 -4.20 19.47
C THR A 58 21.17 -3.00 19.93
N LEU A 59 20.32 -2.50 19.03
CA LEU A 59 19.35 -1.44 19.28
C LEU A 59 17.94 -2.01 19.23
N HIS A 60 17.17 -1.75 20.27
CA HIS A 60 15.75 -2.07 20.34
C HIS A 60 14.95 -0.78 20.26
N ALA A 61 13.90 -0.76 19.46
CA ALA A 61 12.95 0.34 19.40
C ALA A 61 11.53 -0.20 19.57
N GLU A 62 10.76 0.46 20.42
CA GLU A 62 9.37 0.12 20.69
C GLU A 62 8.51 1.37 20.55
N SER A 63 7.34 1.22 19.92
CA SER A 63 6.37 2.32 19.90
C SER A 63 4.95 1.81 19.84
N LYS A 64 4.04 2.60 20.41
CA LYS A 64 2.60 2.43 20.27
C LYS A 64 2.08 3.64 19.51
N ILE A 65 1.50 3.40 18.34
CA ILE A 65 1.00 4.46 17.46
C ILE A 65 -0.47 4.24 17.14
N GLY A 66 -1.18 5.32 16.87
CA GLY A 66 -2.57 5.34 16.46
C GLY A 66 -2.73 6.11 15.16
N PHE A 67 -3.60 5.61 14.28
CA PHE A 67 -4.00 6.29 13.05
C PHE A 67 -5.48 6.65 13.11
N VAL A 68 -5.78 7.92 12.85
CA VAL A 68 -7.16 8.45 12.89
C VAL A 68 -7.45 9.16 11.57
N LEU A 69 -8.61 8.88 10.98
CA LEU A 69 -9.08 9.61 9.82
C LEU A 69 -9.40 11.07 10.19
N VAL A 70 -8.75 12.03 9.55
CA VAL A 70 -9.06 13.46 9.67
C VAL A 70 -10.13 13.85 8.68
N LYS A 71 -9.89 13.51 7.40
CA LYS A 71 -10.74 13.94 6.29
C LYS A 71 -10.66 12.93 5.15
N LYS A 72 -11.79 12.73 4.48
CA LYS A 72 -11.81 12.11 3.15
C LYS A 72 -11.83 13.20 2.10
N SER A 73 -11.01 13.07 1.06
CA SER A 73 -11.13 13.91 -0.12
C SER A 73 -12.37 13.49 -0.90
N ASN A 74 -13.22 14.47 -1.23
CA ASN A 74 -14.36 14.28 -2.12
C ASN A 74 -13.94 14.32 -3.60
N GLN A 75 -12.65 14.50 -3.89
CA GLN A 75 -12.14 14.44 -5.27
C GLN A 75 -11.99 12.97 -5.71
N SER A 76 -12.04 12.76 -7.02
CA SER A 76 -12.05 11.46 -7.72
C SER A 76 -10.87 10.51 -7.42
N SER A 77 -9.88 10.96 -6.63
CA SER A 77 -8.70 10.18 -6.23
C SER A 77 -8.84 9.39 -4.94
N GLY A 78 -9.97 9.52 -4.21
CA GLY A 78 -10.24 8.72 -3.01
C GLY A 78 -9.23 8.93 -1.87
N SER A 79 -8.47 10.03 -1.88
CA SER A 79 -7.43 10.26 -0.87
C SER A 79 -8.01 10.52 0.52
N GLN A 80 -7.28 10.10 1.54
CA GLN A 80 -7.64 10.26 2.95
C GLN A 80 -6.49 10.99 3.65
N GLU A 81 -6.81 11.99 4.45
CA GLU A 81 -5.86 12.58 5.39
C GLU A 81 -5.93 11.80 6.71
N ILE A 82 -4.79 11.30 7.16
CA ILE A 82 -4.64 10.49 8.35
C ILE A 82 -3.76 11.20 9.37
N TYR A 83 -4.25 11.29 10.60
CA TYR A 83 -3.50 11.78 11.75
C TYR A 83 -2.73 10.64 12.42
N LEU A 84 -1.44 10.86 12.68
CA LEU A 84 -0.59 9.98 13.47
C LEU A 84 -0.58 10.44 14.93
N ARG A 85 -1.04 9.57 15.83
CA ARG A 85 -0.88 9.72 17.28
C ARG A 85 0.25 8.82 17.77
N VAL A 86 1.25 9.39 18.42
CA VAL A 86 2.29 8.60 19.12
C VAL A 86 1.88 8.49 20.58
N HIS A 87 1.48 7.30 21.02
CA HIS A 87 1.11 7.03 22.43
C HIS A 87 2.34 6.77 23.29
N SER A 88 3.33 6.07 22.74
CA SER A 88 4.62 5.85 23.37
C SER A 88 5.70 5.58 22.33
N ALA A 89 6.94 5.97 22.65
CA ALA A 89 8.12 5.64 21.86
C ALA A 89 9.33 5.49 22.81
N ALA A 90 10.07 4.40 22.66
CA ALA A 90 11.24 4.09 23.46
C ALA A 90 12.33 3.47 22.57
N ALA A 91 13.60 3.73 22.91
CA ALA A 91 14.71 3.04 22.28
C ALA A 91 15.74 2.63 23.33
N ALA A 92 16.18 1.39 23.28
CA ALA A 92 17.19 0.86 24.16
C ALA A 92 18.40 0.41 23.35
N SER A 93 19.58 0.56 23.93
CA SER A 93 20.77 -0.16 23.53
C SER A 93 21.07 -1.19 24.62
N GLU A 94 21.65 -2.34 24.28
CA GLU A 94 22.15 -3.28 25.30
C GLU A 94 22.98 -2.52 26.34
N GLY A 95 22.53 -2.56 27.60
CA GLY A 95 23.13 -1.86 28.75
C GLY A 95 22.53 -0.51 29.15
N LYS A 96 21.69 0.14 28.33
CA LYS A 96 21.00 1.40 28.70
C LYS A 96 19.68 1.55 27.94
N GLN A 97 18.57 1.58 28.67
CA GLN A 97 17.29 2.03 28.13
C GLN A 97 17.28 3.56 28.10
N VAL A 98 16.94 4.15 26.96
CA VAL A 98 16.72 5.60 26.83
C VAL A 98 15.26 5.81 26.41
N LEU A 99 14.46 6.38 27.30
CA LEU A 99 13.09 6.76 26.92
C LEU A 99 13.18 7.91 25.92
N LEU A 100 12.91 7.63 24.64
CA LEU A 100 12.96 8.64 23.58
C LEU A 100 12.01 9.82 23.86
N HIS A 101 10.94 9.58 24.60
CA HIS A 101 10.00 10.62 25.03
C HIS A 101 10.60 11.61 26.05
N GLU A 102 11.63 11.22 26.80
CA GLU A 102 12.28 12.10 27.78
C GLU A 102 13.33 13.00 27.12
N GLU A 103 13.95 12.56 26.02
CA GLU A 103 14.89 13.38 25.26
C GLU A 103 14.24 14.17 24.12
N ARG A 104 13.07 13.73 23.62
CA ARG A 104 12.38 14.34 22.46
C ARG A 104 10.87 14.32 22.61
N ASP A 105 10.25 15.44 22.26
CA ASP A 105 8.80 15.60 22.29
C ASP A 105 8.15 15.07 21.00
N PHE A 106 7.39 13.97 21.11
CA PHE A 106 6.61 13.40 20.01
C PHE A 106 5.13 13.83 20.03
N SER A 107 4.70 14.63 21.02
CA SER A 107 3.28 14.96 21.27
C SER A 107 2.67 15.88 20.22
N LYS A 108 3.50 16.66 19.53
CA LYS A 108 3.09 17.58 18.47
C LYS A 108 2.44 16.85 17.29
N TRP A 109 1.46 17.51 16.68
CA TRP A 109 0.60 16.92 15.66
C TRP A 109 1.38 16.52 14.39
N PHE A 110 0.93 15.45 13.74
CA PHE A 110 1.50 14.98 12.47
C PHE A 110 0.39 14.31 11.66
N SER A 111 0.18 14.74 10.41
CA SER A 111 -0.77 14.10 9.50
C SER A 111 -0.15 13.89 8.12
N PHE A 112 -0.77 13.03 7.32
CA PHE A 112 -0.34 12.74 5.96
C PHE A 112 -1.52 12.31 5.09
N ASP A 113 -1.40 12.59 3.79
CA ASP A 113 -2.34 12.09 2.81
C ASP A 113 -1.95 10.69 2.34
N ILE A 114 -2.95 9.83 2.18
CA ILE A 114 -2.81 8.50 1.57
C ILE A 114 -3.87 8.30 0.49
N ASN A 115 -3.47 7.78 -0.67
CA ASN A 115 -4.43 7.47 -1.74
C ASN A 115 -5.01 6.06 -1.59
N GLU A 116 -5.96 5.71 -2.47
CA GLU A 116 -6.62 4.40 -2.49
C GLU A 116 -5.67 3.20 -2.66
N ASN A 117 -4.47 3.42 -3.23
CA ASN A 117 -3.44 2.42 -3.44
C ASN A 117 -2.44 2.34 -2.27
N GLY A 118 -2.63 3.13 -1.22
CA GLY A 118 -1.72 3.16 -0.07
C GLY A 118 -0.47 4.00 -0.28
N ALA A 119 -0.40 4.77 -1.37
CA ALA A 119 0.72 5.68 -1.57
C ALA A 119 0.57 6.90 -0.66
N ILE A 120 1.57 7.12 0.17
CA ILE A 120 1.67 8.29 1.04
C ILE A 120 2.13 9.48 0.19
N GLY A 121 1.37 10.57 0.27
CA GLY A 121 1.62 11.81 -0.45
C GLY A 121 2.24 12.87 0.45
N GLN A 122 1.51 13.97 0.63
CA GLN A 122 1.97 15.10 1.43
C GLN A 122 1.95 14.76 2.93
N VAL A 123 2.94 15.29 3.65
CA VAL A 123 3.06 15.20 5.11
C VAL A 123 2.93 16.59 5.70
N PHE A 124 2.21 16.69 6.82
CA PHE A 124 1.91 17.93 7.51
C PHE A 124 2.36 17.84 8.98
N HIS A 125 3.05 18.87 9.45
CA HIS A 125 3.55 18.97 10.82
C HIS A 125 3.81 20.45 11.19
N PRO A 126 3.99 20.79 12.49
CA PRO A 126 4.43 22.12 12.90
C PRO A 126 5.77 22.53 12.28
N ARG A 127 5.94 23.83 12.04
CA ARG A 127 7.18 24.38 11.44
C ARG A 127 8.40 24.31 12.38
N ASP A 128 8.15 24.20 13.67
CA ASP A 128 9.11 24.19 14.77
C ASP A 128 9.30 22.78 15.37
N GLU A 129 8.87 21.74 14.66
CA GLU A 129 9.12 20.34 15.03
C GLU A 129 10.59 19.99 14.83
N ASP A 130 11.17 19.22 15.76
CA ASP A 130 12.52 18.68 15.61
C ASP A 130 12.60 17.76 14.38
N ASN A 131 13.60 17.98 13.52
CA ASN A 131 13.78 17.21 12.28
C ASN A 131 13.89 15.70 12.52
N HIS A 132 14.55 15.27 13.59
CA HIS A 132 14.63 13.85 13.89
C HIS A 132 13.30 13.26 14.35
N VAL A 133 12.46 14.04 15.03
CA VAL A 133 11.09 13.63 15.37
C VAL A 133 10.25 13.50 14.10
N ILE A 134 10.36 14.44 13.15
CA ILE A 134 9.72 14.37 11.84
C ILE A 134 10.15 13.08 11.12
N GLU A 135 11.45 12.82 11.01
CA GLU A 135 11.96 11.63 10.29
C GLU A 135 11.56 10.31 10.97
N ALA A 136 11.54 10.27 12.30
CA ALA A 136 11.03 9.11 13.03
C ALA A 136 9.53 8.88 12.76
N LYS A 137 8.70 9.94 12.79
CA LYS A 137 7.27 9.87 12.46
C LYS A 137 7.05 9.41 11.00
N LYS A 138 7.85 9.91 10.05
CA LYS A 138 7.84 9.42 8.65
C LYS A 138 8.21 7.94 8.56
N GLY A 139 9.21 7.49 9.32
CA GLY A 139 9.60 6.08 9.38
C GLY A 139 8.49 5.17 9.93
N LEU A 140 7.72 5.64 10.92
CA LEU A 140 6.57 4.91 11.45
C LEU A 140 5.42 4.85 10.42
N VAL A 141 5.17 5.96 9.72
CA VAL A 141 4.11 6.04 8.70
C VAL A 141 4.46 5.25 7.46
N SER A 142 5.74 5.16 7.06
CA SER A 142 6.15 4.41 5.88
C SER A 142 5.86 2.90 5.98
N LEU A 143 5.69 2.37 7.20
CA LEU A 143 5.24 1.00 7.44
C LEU A 143 3.82 0.75 6.90
N LEU A 144 3.00 1.79 6.80
CA LEU A 144 1.71 1.72 6.13
C LEU A 144 1.86 1.63 4.60
N GLY A 145 2.91 2.22 4.03
CA GLY A 145 3.14 2.31 2.57
C GLY A 145 3.51 1.00 1.88
N GLY A 146 3.29 -0.15 2.53
CA GLY A 146 3.53 -1.48 2.01
C GLY A 146 2.50 -1.85 0.95
N ASN A 147 2.88 -1.68 -0.33
CA ASN A 147 2.15 -2.17 -1.48
C ASN A 147 1.79 -3.66 -1.30
N LEU A 148 0.52 -3.96 -1.03
CA LEU A 148 -0.03 -5.32 -0.95
C LEU A 148 -0.09 -5.91 -2.37
N GLN A 149 1.07 -6.31 -2.91
CA GLN A 149 1.07 -7.20 -4.08
C GLN A 149 0.50 -8.54 -3.63
N HIS A 150 -0.58 -8.98 -4.27
CA HIS A 150 -1.21 -10.28 -4.03
C HIS A 150 -0.15 -11.41 -4.11
N PRO A 151 -0.30 -12.51 -3.33
CA PRO A 151 0.42 -13.73 -3.65
C PRO A 151 0.09 -14.11 -5.10
N PRO A 152 1.06 -14.58 -5.91
CA PRO A 152 0.76 -15.06 -7.24
C PRO A 152 -0.32 -16.13 -7.13
N GLU A 153 -1.40 -16.00 -7.90
CA GLU A 153 -2.40 -17.06 -8.02
C GLU A 153 -1.64 -18.35 -8.37
N GLU A 154 -1.68 -19.30 -7.44
CA GLU A 154 -1.16 -20.63 -7.66
C GLU A 154 -1.92 -21.17 -8.89
N LYS A 155 -1.22 -21.26 -10.02
CA LYS A 155 -1.76 -21.90 -11.20
C LYS A 155 -2.04 -23.34 -10.81
N VAL A 156 -3.30 -23.65 -10.52
CA VAL A 156 -3.79 -25.02 -10.53
C VAL A 156 -3.53 -25.55 -11.93
N ARG A 157 -2.53 -26.40 -12.04
CA ARG A 157 -2.26 -27.29 -13.17
C ARG A 157 -2.21 -28.71 -12.65
#